data_AF-A0A7C5AT79-F1
#
_entry.id   AF-A0A7C5AT79-F1
#
_cell.length_a   1.000
_cell.length_b   1.000
_cell.length_c   1.000
_cell.angle_alpha   90.00
_cell.angle_beta   90.00
_cell.angle_gamma   90.00
#
_symmetry.space_group_name_H-M   'P 1'
#
loop_
_entity.id
_entity.type
_entity.pdbx_description
1 polymer ?
#
loop_
_entity_poly.entity_id
_entity_poly.type
_entity_poly.pdbx_seq_one_letter_code
_entity_poly.pdbx_strand_id
1 'polypeptide(L)'
;MSDFDEEEFMDYETALNADAERQIERLGKADLLIGIPTHRNGRTIPEVLEALSQGISRYYPNWRVVLMNADGGSSDSTVRHV
;
A
#
# COMPACT_ATOMS: atom_id res chain seq x y z
N MET A 1 -23.05 -35.78 -13.16
CA MET A 1 -21.85 -35.85 -12.32
C MET A 1 -20.69 -35.64 -13.26
N SER A 2 -19.84 -34.66 -12.94
CA SER A 2 -18.69 -34.21 -13.72
C SER A 2 -19.09 -33.40 -14.98
N ASP A 3 -18.55 -32.22 -15.31
CA ASP A 3 -17.55 -31.36 -14.69
C ASP A 3 -17.92 -29.92 -15.14
N PHE A 4 -18.35 -29.07 -14.22
CA PHE A 4 -18.21 -27.63 -14.42
C PHE A 4 -16.97 -27.28 -13.62
N ASP A 5 -15.84 -27.25 -14.33
CA ASP A 5 -14.55 -26.88 -13.79
C ASP A 5 -14.71 -25.57 -13.01
N GLU A 6 -14.31 -25.63 -11.74
CA GLU A 6 -14.12 -24.47 -10.88
C GLU A 6 -13.39 -23.40 -11.68
N GLU A 7 -13.91 -22.17 -11.69
CA GLU A 7 -13.19 -21.01 -12.22
C GLU A 7 -11.75 -21.09 -11.73
N GLU A 8 -10.79 -21.26 -12.66
CA GLU A 8 -9.37 -21.16 -12.35
C GLU A 8 -9.14 -19.79 -11.72
N PHE A 9 -9.17 -19.73 -10.39
CA PHE A 9 -8.56 -18.66 -9.65
C PHE A 9 -7.09 -18.74 -9.98
N MET A 10 -6.67 -17.94 -10.95
CA MET A 10 -5.26 -17.70 -11.25
C MET A 10 -4.59 -17.29 -9.93
N ASP A 11 -3.84 -18.21 -9.33
CA ASP A 11 -2.93 -17.96 -8.22
C ASP A 11 -1.82 -17.03 -8.76
N TYR A 12 -2.11 -15.73 -8.79
CA TYR A 12 -1.06 -14.75 -9.04
C TYR A 12 -0.17 -14.69 -7.80
N GLU A 13 1.11 -14.98 -8.01
CA GLU A 13 2.13 -14.75 -7.01
C GLU A 13 2.09 -13.26 -6.63
N THR A 14 2.03 -12.98 -5.33
CA THR A 14 1.89 -11.62 -4.82
C THR A 14 3.11 -10.77 -5.18
N ALA A 15 2.89 -9.49 -5.50
CA ALA A 15 3.98 -8.53 -5.69
C ALA A 15 4.59 -8.05 -4.36
N LEU A 16 4.07 -8.51 -3.22
CA LEU A 16 4.59 -8.18 -1.91
C LEU A 16 5.95 -8.86 -1.71
N ASN A 17 6.95 -8.07 -1.32
CA ASN A 17 8.20 -8.64 -0.84
C ASN A 17 8.03 -9.14 0.61
N ALA A 18 8.99 -9.94 1.08
CA ALA A 18 8.92 -10.53 2.41
C ALA A 18 8.86 -9.50 3.55
N ASP A 19 9.38 -8.27 3.35
CA ASP A 19 9.24 -7.19 4.34
C ASP A 19 7.79 -6.69 4.41
N ALA A 20 7.14 -6.50 3.27
CA ALA A 20 5.75 -6.06 3.19
C ALA A 20 4.81 -7.12 3.80
N GLU A 21 5.03 -8.39 3.52
CA GLU A 21 4.29 -9.51 4.13
C GLU A 21 4.40 -9.47 5.66
N ARG A 22 5.62 -9.39 6.20
CA ARG A 22 5.86 -9.27 7.65
C ARG A 22 5.18 -8.04 8.26
N GLN A 23 5.20 -6.90 7.56
CA GLN A 23 4.55 -5.69 8.05
C GLN A 23 3.02 -5.85 8.07
N ILE A 24 2.43 -6.46 7.05
CA ILE A 24 0.98 -6.72 6.99
C ILE A 24 0.57 -7.65 8.12
N GLU A 25 1.30 -8.75 8.34
CA GLU A 25 1.07 -9.66 9.47
C GLU A 25 1.11 -8.93 10.82
N ARG A 26 2.10 -8.04 11.01
CA ARG A 26 2.25 -7.24 12.24
C ARG A 26 1.13 -6.21 12.42
N LEU A 27 0.67 -5.57 11.34
CA LEU A 27 -0.43 -4.59 11.37
C LEU A 27 -1.77 -5.26 11.68
N GLY A 28 -1.95 -6.50 11.20
CA GLY A 28 -3.10 -7.36 11.44
C GLY A 28 -4.36 -6.91 10.69
N LYS A 29 -4.97 -5.79 11.10
CA LYS A 29 -6.17 -5.23 10.45
C LYS A 29 -5.98 -3.74 10.22
N ALA A 30 -6.76 -3.17 9.31
CA ALA A 30 -6.87 -1.73 9.10
C ALA A 30 -8.31 -1.41 8.74
N ASP A 31 -8.78 -0.21 9.06
CA ASP A 31 -10.09 0.26 8.62
C ASP A 31 -10.00 0.81 7.19
N LEU A 32 -8.82 1.31 6.80
CA LEU A 32 -8.52 1.82 5.46
C LEU A 32 -7.05 1.59 5.11
N LEU A 33 -6.79 1.14 3.89
CA LEU A 33 -5.46 1.13 3.27
C LEU A 33 -5.44 2.10 2.10
N ILE A 34 -4.41 2.95 2.05
CA ILE A 34 -4.18 3.89 0.95
C ILE A 34 -2.89 3.50 0.24
N GLY A 35 -3.02 3.02 -0.99
CA GLY A 35 -1.89 2.77 -1.88
C GLY A 35 -1.39 4.06 -2.51
N ILE A 36 -0.09 4.31 -2.40
CA ILE A 36 0.59 5.48 -2.95
C ILE A 36 1.55 4.97 -4.04
N PRO A 37 1.16 5.00 -5.32
CA PRO A 37 2.07 4.63 -6.40
C PRO A 37 3.11 5.72 -6.57
N THR A 38 4.40 5.35 -6.54
CA THR A 38 5.49 6.32 -6.68
C THR A 38 6.58 5.84 -7.65
N HIS A 39 7.21 6.78 -8.34
CA HIS A 39 8.43 6.55 -9.13
C HIS A 39 9.15 7.87 -9.36
N ARG A 40 10.34 8.04 -8.77
CA ARG A 40 11.16 9.27 -8.82
C ARG A 40 10.45 10.51 -8.26
N ASN A 41 9.69 10.32 -7.19
CA ASN A 41 8.93 11.35 -6.49
C ASN A 41 9.65 11.92 -5.26
N GLY A 42 10.96 11.72 -5.08
CA GLY A 42 11.65 12.07 -3.83
C GLY A 42 11.59 13.56 -3.45
N ARG A 43 11.33 14.44 -4.43
CA ARG A 43 11.15 15.89 -4.19
C ARG A 43 9.69 16.32 -4.00
N THR A 44 8.72 15.46 -4.31
CA THR A 44 7.29 15.83 -4.36
C THR A 44 6.40 14.96 -3.47
N ILE A 45 6.92 13.82 -3.01
CA ILE A 45 6.20 12.91 -2.14
C ILE A 45 5.90 13.50 -0.75
N PRO A 46 6.74 14.38 -0.14
CA PRO A 46 6.42 14.97 1.15
C PRO A 46 5.10 15.76 1.14
N GLU A 47 4.82 16.52 0.08
CA GLU A 47 3.60 17.31 -0.06
C GLU A 47 2.34 16.42 -0.15
N VAL A 48 2.46 15.24 -0.77
CA VAL A 48 1.36 14.27 -0.84
C VAL A 48 1.10 13.65 0.53
N LEU A 49 2.15 13.28 1.28
CA LEU A 49 2.01 12.72 2.62
C LEU A 49 1.37 13.72 3.59
N GLU A 50 1.74 15.00 3.48
CA GLU A 50 1.13 16.08 4.26
C GLU A 50 -0.37 16.20 3.96
N ALA A 51 -0.75 16.23 2.68
CA ALA A 51 -2.15 16.30 2.28
C ALA A 51 -2.95 15.07 2.76
N LEU A 52 -2.38 13.87 2.68
CA LEU A 52 -2.99 12.64 3.21
C LEU A 52 -3.18 12.72 4.72
N SER A 53 -2.15 13.14 5.47
CA SER A 53 -2.20 13.29 6.93
C SER A 53 -3.31 14.24 7.37
N GLN A 54 -3.44 15.40 6.71
CA GLN A 54 -4.50 16.36 6.98
C GLN A 54 -5.89 15.80 6.65
N GLY A 55 -6.03 15.11 5.51
CA GLY A 55 -7.29 14.48 5.10
C GLY A 55 -7.74 13.39 6.09
N ILE A 56 -6.82 12.50 6.47
CA ILE A 56 -7.09 11.42 7.43
C ILE A 56 -7.51 12.01 8.77
N SER A 57 -6.76 12.99 9.29
CA SER A 57 -7.06 13.62 10.57
C SER A 57 -8.42 14.34 10.58
N ARG A 58 -8.83 14.90 9.44
CA ARG A 58 -10.11 15.62 9.31
C ARG A 58 -11.30 14.68 9.14
N TYR A 59 -11.18 13.66 8.29
CA TYR A 59 -12.33 12.86 7.84
C TYR A 59 -12.39 11.46 8.46
N TYR A 60 -11.26 10.93 8.91
CA TYR A 60 -11.13 9.58 9.46
C TYR A 60 -10.37 9.54 10.81
N PRO A 61 -10.67 10.44 11.78
CA PRO A 61 -9.85 10.61 12.99
C PRO A 61 -9.80 9.38 13.91
N ASN A 62 -10.77 8.47 13.79
CA ASN A 62 -10.88 7.27 14.63
C ASN A 62 -10.56 5.98 13.87
N TRP A 63 -10.12 6.08 12.62
CA TRP A 63 -9.80 4.91 11.79
C TRP A 63 -8.31 4.60 11.88
N ARG A 64 -7.98 3.32 11.96
CA ARG A 64 -6.62 2.85 11.75
C ARG A 64 -6.35 2.80 10.25
N VAL A 65 -5.70 3.84 9.75
CA VAL A 65 -5.30 3.98 8.36
C VAL A 65 -3.87 3.47 8.15
N VAL A 66 -3.67 2.65 7.11
CA VAL A 66 -2.35 2.19 6.66
C VAL A 66 -2.01 2.88 5.34
N LEU A 67 -0.84 3.50 5.26
CA LEU A 67 -0.29 4.01 4.00
C LEU A 67 0.67 2.96 3.43
N MET A 68 0.51 2.63 2.16
CA MET A 68 1.35 1.66 1.46
C MET A 68 2.03 2.32 0.27
N ASN A 69 3.36 2.43 0.30
CA ASN A 69 4.12 2.88 -0.85
C ASN A 69 4.29 1.74 -1.87
N ALA A 70 3.71 1.90 -3.06
CA ALA A 70 3.91 0.99 -4.19
C ALA A 70 4.93 1.62 -5.15
N ASP A 71 6.20 1.55 -4.76
CA ASP A 71 7.30 2.18 -5.51
C ASP A 71 7.73 1.33 -6.72
N GLY A 72 7.88 1.99 -7.87
CA GLY A 72 8.27 1.38 -9.15
C GLY A 72 9.77 1.17 -9.35
N GLY A 73 10.58 1.10 -8.28
CA GLY A 73 12.03 0.93 -8.37
C GLY A 73 12.80 2.26 -8.41
N SER A 74 12.34 3.24 -7.66
CA SER A 74 12.99 4.54 -7.51
C SER A 74 14.42 4.41 -7.02
N SER A 75 15.36 4.95 -7.80
CA SER A 75 16.76 5.09 -7.41
C SER A 75 17.05 6.45 -6.74
N ASP A 76 16.06 7.32 -6.63
CA ASP A 76 16.15 8.55 -5.86
C ASP A 76 15.69 8.32 -4.42
N SER A 77 15.68 9.38 -3.62
CA SER A 77 15.28 9.29 -2.22
C SER A 77 13.78 9.06 -2.00
N THR A 78 12.97 8.71 -3.01
CA THR A 78 11.50 8.51 -2.86
C THR A 78 11.17 7.62 -1.67
N VAL A 79 11.72 6.40 -1.61
CA VAL A 79 11.44 5.44 -0.54
C VAL A 79 11.94 5.91 0.84
N ARG A 80 12.90 6.84 0.90
CA ARG A 80 13.38 7.40 2.17
C ARG A 80 12.47 8.49 2.74
N HIS A 81 11.58 9.04 1.91
CA HIS A 81 10.67 10.11 2.31
C HIS A 81 9.24 9.61 2.56
N VAL A 82 8.98 8.31 2.40
CA VAL A 82 7.67 7.66 2.64
C VAL A 82 7.69 6.82 3.89
#